data_AF-A0A173VW21-F1
#
_entry.id   AF-A0A173VW21-F1
#
_cell.length_a   1.000
_cell.length_b   1.000
_cell.length_c   1.000
_cell.angle_alpha   90.00
_cell.angle_beta   90.00
_cell.angle_gamma   90.00
#
_symmetry.space_group_name_H-M   'P 1'
#
loop_
_entity.id
_entity.type
_entity.pdbx_description
1 polymer ?
#
loop_
_entity_poly.entity_id
_entity_poly.type
_entity_poly.pdbx_seq_one_letter_code
_entity_poly.pdbx_strand_id
1 'polypeptide(L)'
;MTRQQLAEQIGLSVDALRKIEAGVNGAKIDTLISIAELFHITLDYLVCGCERKAEVDDLLVGLKEKEVQFIRNMVLNAVDNMKLLTE
;
A
#
# COMPACT_ATOMS: atom_id res chain seq x y z
N MET A 1 -7.67 7.15 16.93
CA MET A 1 -8.86 7.92 16.52
C MET A 1 -10.10 7.06 16.75
N THR A 2 -11.19 7.62 17.26
CA THR A 2 -12.47 6.91 17.40
C THR A 2 -13.29 6.98 16.11
N ARG A 3 -14.26 6.09 15.94
CA ARG A 3 -15.17 6.10 14.77
C ARG A 3 -15.97 7.40 14.66
N GLN A 4 -16.38 7.96 15.79
CA GLN A 4 -17.07 9.24 15.85
C GLN A 4 -16.19 10.37 15.31
N GLN A 5 -14.95 10.46 15.80
CA GLN A 5 -13.99 11.47 15.33
C GLN A 5 -13.69 11.33 13.83
N LEU A 6 -13.53 10.10 13.34
CA LEU A 6 -13.33 9.85 11.92
C LEU A 6 -14.52 10.33 11.09
N ALA A 7 -15.74 9.92 11.48
CA ALA A 7 -16.97 10.30 10.80
C ALA A 7 -17.14 11.83 10.71
N GLU A 8 -16.88 12.53 11.81
CA GLU A 8 -16.89 14.00 11.86
C GLU A 8 -15.85 14.62 10.93
N GLN A 9 -14.62 14.09 10.88
CA GLN A 9 -13.56 14.61 10.00
C GLN A 9 -13.85 14.42 8.51
N ILE A 10 -14.45 13.30 8.11
CA ILE A 10 -14.75 12.98 6.70
C ILE A 10 -16.18 13.37 6.28
N GLY A 11 -16.94 14.02 7.15
CA GLY A 11 -18.30 14.50 6.86
C GLY A 11 -19.34 13.40 6.68
N LEU A 12 -19.20 12.27 7.37
CA LEU A 12 -20.15 11.16 7.37
C LEU A 12 -20.86 11.02 8.71
N SER A 13 -22.02 10.36 8.70
CA SER A 13 -22.60 9.86 9.95
C SER A 13 -21.85 8.62 10.43
N VAL A 14 -21.83 8.41 11.75
CA VAL A 14 -21.20 7.23 12.36
C VAL A 14 -21.82 5.94 11.82
N ASP A 15 -23.13 5.92 11.57
CA ASP A 15 -23.83 4.78 10.97
C ASP A 15 -23.44 4.53 9.51
N ALA A 16 -23.25 5.59 8.71
CA ALA A 16 -22.78 5.46 7.34
C ALA A 16 -21.38 4.86 7.30
N LEU A 17 -20.47 5.38 8.13
CA LEU A 17 -19.12 4.84 8.32
C LEU A 17 -19.17 3.38 8.85
N ARG A 18 -20.15 3.07 9.71
CA ARG A 18 -20.41 1.68 10.15
C ARG A 18 -20.71 0.74 9.00
N LYS A 19 -21.62 1.14 8.12
CA LYS A 19 -22.01 0.33 6.95
C LYS A 19 -20.89 0.19 5.94
N ILE A 20 -20.04 1.21 5.78
CA ILE A 20 -18.88 1.17 4.89
C ILE A 20 -17.85 0.14 5.38
N GLU A 21 -17.40 0.22 6.64
CA GLU A 21 -16.40 -0.74 7.14
C GLU A 21 -16.94 -2.17 7.22
N ALA A 22 -18.26 -2.36 7.42
CA ALA A 22 -18.88 -3.67 7.39
C ALA A 22 -19.10 -4.24 5.97
N GLY A 23 -18.71 -3.49 4.92
CA GLY A 23 -18.92 -3.88 3.52
C GLY A 23 -20.38 -3.88 3.06
N VAL A 24 -21.29 -3.32 3.86
CA VAL A 24 -22.73 -3.26 3.55
C VAL A 24 -23.00 -2.19 2.48
N ASN A 25 -22.30 -1.06 2.57
CA ASN A 25 -22.39 0.04 1.61
C ASN A 25 -21.00 0.35 1.04
N GLY A 26 -20.94 0.68 -0.25
CA GLY A 26 -19.76 1.33 -0.82
C GLY A 26 -19.64 2.79 -0.36
N ALA A 27 -18.48 3.40 -0.64
CA ALA A 27 -18.22 4.82 -0.44
C ALA A 27 -17.88 5.50 -1.78
N LYS A 28 -18.05 6.82 -1.85
CA LYS A 28 -17.56 7.59 -3.01
C LYS A 28 -16.04 7.56 -3.06
N ILE A 29 -15.46 7.65 -4.26
CA ILE A 29 -14.01 7.69 -4.44
C ILE A 29 -13.37 8.83 -3.62
N ASP A 30 -13.96 10.03 -3.65
CA ASP A 30 -13.47 11.19 -2.88
C ASP A 30 -13.44 10.91 -1.36
N THR A 31 -14.41 10.16 -0.85
CA THR A 31 -14.45 9.74 0.56
C THR A 31 -13.32 8.77 0.86
N LEU A 32 -13.06 7.79 -0.01
CA LEU A 32 -11.96 6.84 0.15
C LEU A 32 -10.59 7.53 0.09
N ILE A 33 -10.43 8.51 -0.81
CA ILE A 33 -9.22 9.35 -0.89
C ILE A 33 -9.04 10.12 0.42
N SER A 34 -10.11 10.76 0.93
CA SER A 34 -10.04 11.52 2.19
C SER A 34 -9.62 10.64 3.37
N ILE A 35 -10.11 9.39 3.43
CA ILE A 35 -9.70 8.42 4.44
C ILE A 35 -8.22 8.03 4.25
N ALA A 36 -7.79 7.79 3.01
CA ALA A 36 -6.41 7.41 2.71
C ALA A 36 -5.41 8.50 3.13
N GLU A 37 -5.71 9.76 2.80
CA GLU A 37 -4.91 10.92 3.17
C GLU A 37 -4.84 11.11 4.69
N LEU A 38 -5.98 10.99 5.38
CA LEU A 38 -6.07 11.15 6.84
C LEU A 38 -5.22 10.13 7.60
N PHE A 39 -5.13 8.89 7.10
CA PHE A 39 -4.34 7.83 7.72
C PHE A 39 -2.94 7.67 7.11
N HIS A 40 -2.57 8.48 6.12
CA HIS A 40 -1.31 8.38 5.38
C HIS A 40 -1.05 6.99 4.78
N ILE A 41 -2.10 6.39 4.23
CA ILE A 41 -2.08 5.07 3.55
C ILE A 41 -2.42 5.26 2.08
N THR A 42 -2.16 4.23 1.27
CA THR A 42 -2.59 4.27 -0.14
C THR A 42 -4.06 3.91 -0.28
N LEU A 43 -4.69 4.42 -1.34
CA LEU A 43 -6.03 3.99 -1.71
C LEU A 43 -6.07 2.48 -2.01
N ASP A 44 -5.02 1.93 -2.62
CA ASP A 44 -4.89 0.50 -2.89
C ASP A 44 -4.96 -0.35 -1.62
N TYR A 45 -4.37 0.12 -0.52
CA TYR A 45 -4.48 -0.57 0.77
C TYR A 45 -5.93 -0.60 1.26
N LEU A 46 -6.67 0.50 1.12
CA LEU A 46 -8.08 0.58 1.53
C LEU A 46 -9.01 -0.29 0.68
N VAL A 47 -8.77 -0.37 -0.63
CA VAL A 47 -9.72 -1.00 -1.57
C VAL A 47 -9.34 -2.45 -1.87
N CYS A 48 -8.05 -2.75 -2.01
CA CYS A 48 -7.57 -4.08 -2.35
C CYS A 48 -7.15 -4.90 -1.12
N GLY A 49 -7.01 -4.28 0.06
CA GLY A 49 -6.50 -4.94 1.27
C GLY A 49 -5.06 -5.41 1.13
N CYS A 50 -4.34 -4.90 0.13
CA CYS A 50 -2.96 -5.24 -0.13
C CYS A 50 -2.09 -4.24 0.62
N GLU A 51 -1.30 -4.71 1.59
CA GLU A 51 -0.08 -3.98 1.94
C GLU A 51 0.73 -3.89 0.65
N ARG A 52 1.15 -2.66 0.25
CA ARG A 52 2.15 -2.53 -0.80
C ARG A 52 3.36 -3.35 -0.35
N LYS A 53 3.53 -4.54 -0.93
CA LYS A 53 4.83 -5.20 -0.91
C LYS A 53 5.73 -4.23 -1.64
N ALA A 54 6.76 -3.72 -0.97
CA ALA A 54 7.75 -2.88 -1.62
C ALA A 54 8.16 -3.60 -2.92
N GLU A 55 7.82 -3.00 -4.06
CA GLU A 55 8.21 -3.60 -5.32
C GLU A 55 9.73 -3.46 -5.45
N VAL A 56 10.35 -4.30 -6.28
CA VAL A 56 11.81 -4.24 -6.47
C VAL A 56 12.22 -2.83 -6.89
N ASP A 57 11.37 -2.13 -7.64
CA ASP A 57 11.60 -0.77 -8.09
C ASP A 57 11.57 0.26 -6.95
N ASP A 58 10.77 0.04 -5.90
CA ASP A 58 10.75 0.91 -4.72
C ASP A 58 12.11 0.91 -4.00
N LEU A 59 12.85 -0.20 -4.04
CA LEU A 59 14.18 -0.33 -3.45
C LEU A 59 15.26 0.44 -4.22
N LEU A 60 14.98 0.80 -5.48
CA LEU A 60 15.93 1.45 -6.37
C LEU A 60 15.77 2.97 -6.39
N VAL A 61 14.70 3.50 -5.79
CA VAL A 61 14.40 4.94 -5.76
C VAL A 61 15.53 5.71 -5.08
N GLY A 62 16.04 6.74 -5.75
CA GLY A 62 17.09 7.63 -5.22
C GLY A 62 18.52 7.12 -5.41
N LEU A 63 18.71 5.92 -5.97
CA LEU A 63 20.03 5.39 -6.30
C LEU A 63 20.52 5.94 -7.65
N LYS A 64 21.84 6.11 -7.77
CA LYS A 64 22.50 6.44 -9.04
C LYS A 64 22.63 5.20 -9.90
N GLU A 65 22.77 5.39 -11.20
CA GLU A 65 22.87 4.30 -12.18
C GLU A 65 23.91 3.22 -11.82
N LYS A 66 25.07 3.63 -11.30
CA LYS A 66 26.12 2.70 -10.87
C LYS A 66 25.71 1.84 -9.67
N GLU A 67 24.95 2.40 -8.74
CA GLU A 67 24.45 1.71 -7.54
C GLU A 67 23.34 0.73 -7.92
N VAL A 68 22.43 1.14 -8.81
CA VAL A 68 21.40 0.27 -9.39
C VAL A 68 22.03 -0.91 -10.12
N GLN A 69 23.03 -0.66 -10.96
CA GLN A 69 23.70 -1.73 -11.71
C GLN A 69 24.45 -2.72 -10.80
N PHE A 70 25.04 -2.23 -9.71
CA PHE A 70 25.66 -3.09 -8.71
C PHE A 70 24.64 -4.03 -8.05
N ILE A 71 23.50 -3.48 -7.60
CA ILE A 71 22.43 -4.27 -6.98
C ILE A 71 21.88 -5.30 -7.98
N ARG A 72 21.65 -4.92 -9.24
CA ARG A 72 21.19 -5.84 -10.29
C ARG A 72 22.12 -7.03 -10.44
N ASN A 73 23.44 -6.80 -10.52
CA ASN A 73 24.42 -7.87 -10.65
C ASN A 73 24.43 -8.79 -9.41
N MET A 74 24.29 -8.22 -8.20
CA MET A 74 24.21 -8.99 -6.96
C MET A 74 22.99 -9.91 -6.95
N VAL A 75 21.81 -9.40 -7.34
CA VAL A 75 20.57 -10.18 -7.41
C VAL A 75 20.68 -11.28 -8.46
N LEU A 76 21.22 -10.99 -9.64
CA LEU A 76 21.43 -12.01 -10.69
C LEU A 76 22.31 -13.16 -10.20
N ASN A 77 23.43 -12.84 -9.54
CA ASN A 77 24.32 -13.86 -8.97
C ASN A 77 23.61 -14.70 -7.88
N ALA A 78 22.80 -14.06 -7.03
CA ALA A 78 22.04 -14.77 -6.01
C ALA A 78 21.00 -15.73 -6.63
N VAL A 79 20.30 -15.29 -7.68
CA VAL A 79 19.34 -16.12 -8.41
C VAL A 79 20.04 -17.31 -9.09
N ASP A 80 21.21 -17.10 -9.67
CA ASP A 80 21.98 -18.19 -10.28
C ASP A 80 22.43 -19.22 -9.23
N ASN A 81 22.88 -18.76 -8.06
CA ASN A 81 23.22 -19.65 -6.95
C ASN A 81 22.01 -20.44 -6.43
N MET A 82 20.80 -19.88 -6.48
CA MET A 82 19.58 -20.59 -6.06
C MET A 82 19.24 -21.76 -6.99
N LYS A 83 19.60 -21.71 -8.28
CA LYS A 83 19.39 -22.83 -9.21
C LYS A 83 20.17 -24.08 -8.79
N LEU A 84 21.32 -23.88 -8.14
CA LEU A 84 22.15 -24.96 -7.58
C LEU A 84 21.54 -25.63 -6.35
N LEU A 85 20.50 -25.03 -5.73
CA LEU A 85 19.79 -25.60 -4.58
C LEU A 85 18.60 -26.48 -4.97
N THR A 86 18.24 -26.48 -6.26
CA THR A 86 17.12 -27.25 -6.82
C THR A 86 17.54 -28.50 -7.59
N GLU A 87 18.85 -28.78 -7.67
CA GLU A 87 19.44 -30.06 -8.11
C GLU A 87 19.76 -30.96 -6.91
#